data_AF-A0A6J4QDI8-F1
#
_entry.id   AF-A0A6J4QDI8-F1
#
_cell.length_a   1.000
_cell.length_b   1.000
_cell.length_c   1.000
_cell.angle_alpha   90.00
_cell.angle_beta   90.00
_cell.angle_gamma   90.00
#
_symmetry.space_group_name_H-M   'P 1'
#
loop_
_entity.id
_entity.type
_entity.pdbx_description
1 polymer ?
#
loop_
_entity_poly.entity_id
_entity_poly.type
_entity_poly.pdbx_seq_one_letter_code
_entity_poly.pdbx_strand_id
1 'polypeptide(L)'
;METRSAVSKDVFAERLEEARERTRFLLRPVSEEDLAAQHDAIMSPLIWDYGHIANYEELWLLQKAHGKVLSKRELYDMYDASLHPREERPSLNLLDRKDADLYLDAVRKAVLETLEDADL
;
A
#
# COMPACT_ATOMS: atom_id res chain seq x y z
N MET A 1 12.96 35.78 10.79
CA MET A 1 13.32 34.35 11.01
C MET A 1 12.01 33.60 10.98
N GLU A 2 11.68 33.05 9.82
CA GLU A 2 10.36 32.48 9.54
C GLU A 2 10.09 31.26 10.43
N THR A 3 8.98 31.32 11.15
CA THR A 3 8.36 30.20 11.84
C THR A 3 8.03 29.13 10.80
N ARG A 4 8.77 28.02 10.78
CA ARG A 4 8.28 26.76 10.19
C ARG A 4 6.95 26.48 10.87
N SER A 5 5.84 26.66 10.17
CA SER A 5 4.55 26.15 10.65
C SER A 5 4.70 24.64 10.73
N ALA A 6 4.62 24.08 11.94
CA ALA A 6 4.51 22.65 12.12
C ALA A 6 3.29 22.18 11.31
N VAL A 7 3.49 21.24 10.39
CA VAL A 7 2.38 20.62 9.66
C VAL A 7 1.64 19.74 10.65
N SER A 8 0.32 19.96 10.83
CA SER A 8 -0.47 19.13 11.74
C SER A 8 -0.46 17.67 11.26
N LYS A 9 -0.43 16.72 12.20
CA LYS A 9 -0.67 15.30 11.95
C LYS A 9 -1.96 15.05 11.18
N ASP A 10 -2.99 15.87 11.42
CA ASP A 10 -4.27 15.81 10.71
C ASP A 10 -4.09 15.99 9.21
N VAL A 11 -3.19 16.88 8.78
CA VAL A 11 -2.92 17.09 7.34
C VAL A 11 -2.34 15.83 6.71
N PHE A 12 -1.44 15.12 7.40
CA PHE A 12 -0.91 13.86 6.89
C PHE A 12 -1.97 12.76 6.86
N ALA A 13 -2.80 12.66 7.90
CA ALA A 13 -3.90 11.71 7.94
C ALA A 13 -4.90 11.94 6.78
N GLU A 14 -5.32 13.18 6.54
CA GLU A 14 -6.20 13.56 5.44
C GLU A 14 -5.58 13.23 4.07
N ARG A 15 -4.28 13.48 3.89
CA ARG A 15 -3.59 13.19 2.62
C ARG A 15 -3.44 11.70 2.37
N LEU A 16 -3.15 10.92 3.41
CA LEU A 16 -3.10 9.47 3.32
C LEU A 16 -4.47 8.92 2.93
N GLU A 17 -5.54 9.45 3.53
CA GLU A 17 -6.91 9.04 3.23
C GLU A 17 -7.31 9.40 1.80
N GLU A 18 -7.12 10.64 1.37
CA GLU A 18 -7.42 11.06 -0.01
C GLU A 18 -6.68 10.20 -1.05
N ALA A 19 -5.39 9.92 -0.82
CA ALA A 19 -4.62 9.06 -1.72
C ALA A 19 -5.21 7.63 -1.80
N ARG A 20 -5.72 7.10 -0.69
CA ARG A 20 -6.36 5.77 -0.66
C ARG A 20 -7.71 5.78 -1.36
N GLU A 21 -8.55 6.76 -1.07
CA GLU A 21 -9.84 6.93 -1.74
C GLU A 21 -9.67 7.06 -3.25
N ARG A 22 -8.68 7.84 -3.69
CA ARG A 22 -8.35 8.01 -5.10
C ARG A 22 -7.85 6.73 -5.74
N THR A 23 -7.02 5.96 -5.05
CA THR A 23 -6.57 4.63 -5.52
C THR A 23 -7.77 3.71 -5.72
N ARG A 24 -8.67 3.61 -4.73
CA ARG A 24 -9.91 2.80 -4.82
C ARG A 24 -10.84 3.29 -5.93
N PHE A 25 -10.96 4.62 -6.11
CA PHE A 25 -11.76 5.23 -7.18
C PHE A 25 -11.27 4.82 -8.57
N LEU A 26 -9.94 4.85 -8.80
CA LEU A 26 -9.34 4.44 -10.08
C LEU A 26 -9.57 2.97 -10.40
N LEU A 27 -9.59 2.10 -9.38
CA LEU A 27 -9.80 0.66 -9.57
C LEU A 27 -11.28 0.24 -9.62
N ARG A 28 -12.22 1.11 -9.25
CA ARG A 28 -13.66 0.80 -9.19
C ARG A 28 -14.26 0.29 -10.51
N PRO A 29 -13.96 0.86 -11.69
CA PRO A 29 -14.55 0.38 -12.94
C PRO A 29 -13.86 -0.86 -13.51
N VAL A 30 -12.77 -1.32 -12.90
CA VAL A 30 -11.93 -2.42 -13.40
C VAL A 30 -12.51 -3.74 -12.92
N SER A 31 -12.69 -4.70 -13.84
CA SER A 31 -13.16 -6.04 -13.50
C SER A 31 -12.11 -6.82 -12.70
N GLU A 32 -12.50 -7.89 -12.01
CA GLU A 32 -11.53 -8.77 -11.32
C GLU A 32 -10.56 -9.44 -12.32
N GLU A 33 -11.03 -9.75 -13.52
CA GLU A 33 -10.20 -10.30 -14.60
C GLU A 33 -9.15 -9.30 -15.06
N ASP A 34 -9.54 -8.06 -15.33
CA ASP A 34 -8.62 -6.99 -15.75
C ASP A 34 -7.65 -6.59 -14.64
N LEU A 35 -8.08 -6.65 -13.37
CA LEU A 35 -7.19 -6.41 -12.23
C LEU A 35 -6.04 -7.42 -12.15
N ALA A 36 -6.33 -8.68 -12.45
CA ALA A 36 -5.36 -9.77 -12.41
C ALA A 36 -4.56 -9.91 -13.71
N ALA A 37 -5.03 -9.30 -14.81
CA ALA A 37 -4.37 -9.35 -16.09
C ALA A 37 -3.07 -8.52 -16.11
N GLN A 38 -2.03 -9.08 -16.73
CA GLN A 38 -0.87 -8.31 -17.17
C GLN A 38 -1.08 -7.89 -18.61
N HIS A 39 -1.26 -6.59 -18.83
CA HIS A 39 -1.48 -6.04 -20.16
C HIS A 39 -0.20 -5.96 -21.01
N ASP A 40 0.97 -5.85 -20.37
CA ASP A 40 2.28 -5.85 -21.02
C ASP A 40 3.34 -6.40 -20.04
N ALA A 41 4.37 -7.09 -20.53
CA ALA A 41 5.45 -7.66 -19.71
C ALA A 41 6.18 -6.60 -18.85
N ILE A 42 6.19 -5.33 -19.27
CA ILE A 42 6.77 -4.24 -18.48
C ILE A 42 5.84 -3.69 -17.39
N MET A 43 4.62 -4.20 -17.27
CA MET A 43 3.59 -3.76 -16.31
C MET A 43 3.32 -4.86 -15.29
N SER A 44 2.89 -4.48 -14.08
CA SER A 44 2.30 -5.44 -13.15
C SER A 44 0.82 -5.65 -13.48
N PRO A 45 0.21 -6.76 -13.03
CA PRO A 45 -1.23 -6.76 -12.74
C PRO A 45 -1.57 -5.64 -11.77
N LEU A 46 -2.68 -4.93 -11.99
CA LEU A 46 -3.09 -3.82 -11.13
C LEU A 46 -3.33 -4.27 -9.68
N ILE A 47 -3.78 -5.52 -9.48
CA ILE A 47 -3.95 -6.09 -8.15
C ILE A 47 -2.61 -6.30 -7.42
N TRP A 48 -1.51 -6.52 -8.16
CA TRP A 48 -0.18 -6.54 -7.59
C TRP A 48 0.21 -5.15 -7.08
N ASP A 49 0.03 -4.11 -7.91
CA ASP A 49 0.35 -2.73 -7.53
C ASP A 49 -0.51 -2.28 -6.34
N TYR A 50 -1.77 -2.71 -6.29
CA TYR A 50 -2.68 -2.41 -5.19
C TYR A 50 -2.17 -2.98 -3.85
N GLY A 51 -1.85 -4.27 -3.80
CA GLY A 51 -1.23 -4.87 -2.61
C GLY A 51 0.17 -4.31 -2.30
N HIS A 52 0.92 -3.93 -3.32
CA HIS A 52 2.23 -3.26 -3.15
C HIS A 52 2.11 -1.91 -2.44
N ILE A 53 1.04 -1.15 -2.66
CA ILE A 53 0.78 0.10 -1.91
C ILE A 53 0.70 -0.17 -0.40
N ALA A 54 -0.05 -1.20 0.02
CA ALA A 54 -0.09 -1.61 1.44
C ALA A 54 1.30 -2.00 1.94
N ASN A 55 2.02 -2.82 1.18
CA ASN A 55 3.34 -3.32 1.55
C ASN A 55 4.36 -2.19 1.71
N TYR A 56 4.35 -1.21 0.82
CA TYR A 56 5.24 -0.06 0.87
C TYR A 56 4.88 0.89 2.01
N GLU A 57 3.58 1.10 2.26
CA GLU A 57 3.08 1.87 3.40
C GLU A 57 3.50 1.22 4.73
N GLU A 58 3.38 -0.11 4.86
CA GLU A 58 3.86 -0.88 6.01
C GLU A 58 5.38 -0.78 6.18
N LEU A 59 6.15 -0.99 5.12
CA LEU A 59 7.61 -0.94 5.16
C LEU A 59 8.09 0.40 5.74
N TRP A 60 7.64 1.52 5.20
CA TRP A 60 8.19 2.81 5.57
C TRP A 60 7.57 3.39 6.83
N LEU A 61 6.24 3.35 6.92
CA LEU A 61 5.52 4.03 7.99
C LEU A 61 5.36 3.17 9.24
N LEU A 62 5.50 1.84 9.15
CA LEU A 62 5.45 0.97 10.33
C LEU A 62 6.81 0.39 10.65
N GLN A 63 7.43 -0.33 9.71
CA GLN A 63 8.66 -1.07 10.01
C GLN A 63 9.86 -0.14 10.18
N LYS A 64 10.09 0.79 9.25
CA LYS A 64 11.26 1.67 9.30
C LYS A 64 11.10 2.80 10.31
N ALA A 65 9.92 3.41 10.40
CA ALA A 65 9.67 4.51 11.32
C ALA A 65 9.40 4.07 12.77
N HIS A 66 8.69 2.95 12.98
CA HIS A 66 8.21 2.52 14.30
C HIS A 66 8.62 1.10 14.71
N GLY A 67 9.39 0.37 13.89
CA GLY A 67 9.80 -1.01 14.18
C GLY A 67 8.64 -2.02 14.21
N LYS A 68 7.45 -1.65 13.71
CA LYS A 68 6.24 -2.47 13.73
C LYS A 68 6.10 -3.26 12.42
N VAL A 69 5.88 -4.56 12.53
CA VAL A 69 5.61 -5.46 11.39
C VAL A 69 4.23 -6.06 11.57
N LEU A 70 3.39 -5.98 10.55
CA LEU A 70 1.99 -6.43 10.55
C LEU A 70 1.83 -7.71 9.71
N SER A 71 2.40 -7.70 8.50
CA SER A 71 2.29 -8.78 7.54
C SER A 71 3.17 -9.96 7.90
N LYS A 72 2.68 -11.16 7.62
CA LYS A 72 3.54 -12.34 7.56
C LYS A 72 4.54 -12.18 6.43
N ARG A 73 5.74 -12.74 6.61
CA ARG A 73 6.81 -12.68 5.62
C ARG A 73 6.36 -13.13 4.23
N GLU A 74 5.59 -14.21 4.13
CA GLU A 74 5.10 -14.72 2.84
C GLU A 74 4.26 -13.69 2.08
N LEU A 75 3.40 -12.95 2.79
CA LEU A 75 2.60 -11.88 2.19
C LEU A 75 3.49 -10.69 1.84
N TYR A 76 4.43 -10.33 2.72
CA TYR A 76 5.36 -9.23 2.47
C TYR A 76 6.21 -9.47 1.22
N ASP A 77 6.85 -10.64 1.13
CA ASP A 77 7.78 -11.01 0.06
C ASP A 77 7.05 -11.01 -1.31
N MET A 78 5.78 -11.43 -1.36
CA MET A 78 4.95 -11.42 -2.58
C MET A 78 4.80 -10.04 -3.23
N TYR A 79 4.79 -8.99 -2.41
CA TYR A 79 4.61 -7.61 -2.84
C TYR A 79 5.92 -6.80 -2.81
N ASP A 80 7.07 -7.43 -2.52
CA ASP A 80 8.37 -6.77 -2.59
C ASP A 80 8.83 -6.67 -4.05
N ALA A 81 8.91 -5.44 -4.55
CA ALA A 81 9.33 -5.16 -5.92
C ALA A 81 10.75 -5.65 -6.25
N SER A 82 11.61 -5.84 -5.24
CA SER A 82 12.98 -6.33 -5.42
C SER A 82 13.08 -7.84 -5.59
N LEU A 83 12.04 -8.59 -5.20
CA LEU A 83 12.00 -10.05 -5.28
C LEU A 83 11.36 -10.58 -6.56
N HIS A 84 10.44 -9.81 -7.17
CA HIS A 84 9.62 -10.26 -8.29
C HIS A 84 9.71 -9.34 -9.52
N PRO A 85 10.44 -9.75 -10.59
CA PRO A 85 10.40 -9.11 -11.89
C PRO A 85 8.96 -8.95 -12.41
N ARG A 86 8.68 -7.89 -13.18
CA ARG A 86 7.31 -7.56 -13.60
C ARG A 86 6.64 -8.67 -14.40
N GLU A 87 7.39 -9.28 -15.32
CA GLU A 87 6.92 -10.40 -16.16
C GLU A 87 6.52 -11.63 -15.36
N GLU A 88 7.03 -11.81 -14.13
CA GLU A 88 6.73 -12.98 -13.30
C GLU A 88 5.53 -12.77 -12.36
N ARG A 89 5.15 -11.51 -12.10
CA ARG A 89 4.09 -11.15 -11.14
C ARG A 89 2.74 -11.85 -11.36
N PRO A 90 2.28 -12.12 -12.60
CA PRO A 90 1.03 -12.84 -12.83
C PRO A 90 1.04 -14.29 -12.35
N SER A 91 2.22 -14.89 -12.16
CA SER A 91 2.36 -16.27 -11.70
C SER A 91 2.27 -16.43 -10.17
N LEU A 92 2.26 -15.32 -9.44
CA LEU A 92 2.16 -15.31 -7.99
C LEU A 92 0.71 -15.59 -7.55
N ASN A 93 0.55 -16.12 -6.34
CA ASN A 93 -0.75 -16.32 -5.73
C ASN A 93 -1.27 -15.00 -5.12
N LEU A 94 -1.56 -14.03 -5.99
CA LEU A 94 -1.98 -12.68 -5.64
C LEU A 94 -3.30 -12.69 -4.86
N LEU A 95 -3.45 -11.74 -3.95
CA LEU A 95 -4.73 -11.47 -3.30
C LEU A 95 -5.79 -11.09 -4.34
N ASP A 96 -7.05 -11.45 -4.08
CA ASP A 96 -8.16 -10.84 -4.78
C ASP A 96 -8.41 -9.41 -4.26
N ARG A 97 -9.33 -8.67 -4.89
CA ARG A 97 -9.66 -7.30 -4.47
C ARG A 97 -10.05 -7.20 -3.00
N LYS A 98 -10.83 -8.16 -2.50
CA LYS A 98 -11.37 -8.13 -1.14
C LYS A 98 -10.25 -8.33 -0.11
N ASP A 99 -9.38 -9.30 -0.34
CA ASP A 99 -8.26 -9.56 0.56
C ASP A 99 -7.20 -8.46 0.49
N ALA A 100 -6.98 -7.87 -0.70
CA ALA A 100 -6.15 -6.67 -0.84
C ALA A 100 -6.76 -5.51 -0.05
N ASP A 101 -8.06 -5.26 -0.15
CA ASP A 101 -8.75 -4.23 0.65
C ASP A 101 -8.51 -4.41 2.16
N LEU A 102 -8.65 -5.64 2.66
CA LEU A 102 -8.40 -5.96 4.06
C LEU A 102 -6.94 -5.67 4.46
N TYR A 103 -5.99 -5.98 3.59
CA TYR A 103 -4.58 -5.70 3.83
C TYR A 103 -4.30 -4.19 3.88
N LEU A 104 -4.79 -3.44 2.88
CA LEU A 104 -4.66 -1.99 2.82
C LEU A 104 -5.27 -1.30 4.05
N ASP A 105 -6.45 -1.75 4.49
CA ASP A 105 -7.15 -1.16 5.63
C ASP A 105 -6.44 -1.48 6.96
N ALA A 106 -5.94 -2.71 7.11
CA ALA A 106 -5.17 -3.10 8.28
C ALA A 106 -3.87 -2.30 8.43
N VAL A 107 -3.13 -2.11 7.33
CA VAL A 107 -1.92 -1.26 7.31
C VAL A 107 -2.29 0.19 7.60
N ARG A 108 -3.30 0.75 6.93
CA ARG A 108 -3.70 2.15 7.13
C ARG A 108 -4.08 2.43 8.58
N LYS A 109 -4.90 1.56 9.16
CA LYS A 109 -5.28 1.67 10.56
C LYS A 109 -4.04 1.72 11.46
N ALA A 110 -3.12 0.78 11.29
CA ALA A 110 -1.90 0.74 12.07
C ALA A 110 -1.02 1.99 11.86
N VAL A 111 -0.99 2.56 10.65
CA VAL A 111 -0.25 3.78 10.33
C VAL A 111 -0.83 5.00 11.02
N LEU A 112 -2.16 5.16 10.99
CA LEU A 112 -2.82 6.27 11.67
C LEU A 112 -2.64 6.17 13.19
N GLU A 113 -2.71 4.97 13.77
CA GLU A 113 -2.37 4.73 15.18
C GLU A 113 -0.94 5.17 15.49
N THR A 114 0.04 4.82 14.65
CA THR A 114 1.45 5.21 14.89
C THR A 114 1.74 6.70 14.63
N LEU A 115 0.96 7.35 13.75
CA LEU A 115 1.10 8.77 13.44
C LEU A 115 0.78 9.64 14.66
N GLU A 116 -0.14 9.21 15.52
CA GLU A 116 -0.45 9.87 16.79
C GLU A 116 0.79 9.99 17.68
N ASP A 117 1.68 8.99 17.66
CA ASP A 117 2.90 8.92 18.46
C ASP A 117 4.14 9.53 17.78
N ALA A 118 4.05 9.92 16.50
CA ALA A 118 5.20 10.43 15.75
C ALA A 118 5.68 11.81 16.22
N ASP A 119 6.99 12.04 16.28
CA ASP A 119 7.59 13.35 16.58
C ASP A 119 7.84 14.11 15.26
N LEU A 120 7.00 15.10 14.94
CA LEU A 120 6.91 15.82 13.64
C LEU A 120 7.06 17.33 13.77
#